data_AF-A0A1I4LF16-F1
#
_entry.id   AF-A0A1I4LF16-F1
#
_cell.length_a   1.000
_cell.length_b   1.000
_cell.length_c   1.000
_cell.angle_alpha   90.00
_cell.angle_beta   90.00
_cell.angle_gamma   90.00
#
_symmetry.space_group_name_H-M   'P 1'
#
loop_
_entity.id
_entity.type
_entity.pdbx_description
1 polymer ?
#
loop_
_entity_poly.entity_id
_entity_poly.type
_entity_poly.pdbx_seq_one_letter_code
_entity_poly.pdbx_strand_id
1 'polypeptide(L)'
;MPRRVFYRISDRPDGLFDAITTIEPDTEIRRDGFGSLAEAEEWVDGLRILMAALGAPVAQESGSASPASETTPEDALRSGQLRTAR
;
A
#
# COMPACT_ATOMS: atom_id res chain seq x y z
N MET A 1 10.88 -14.20 17.58
CA MET A 1 9.73 -13.36 17.17
C MET A 1 9.47 -13.59 15.69
N PRO A 2 8.21 -13.61 15.21
CA PRO A 2 7.93 -13.69 13.78
C PRO A 2 8.52 -12.46 13.08
N ARG A 3 9.27 -12.68 12.00
CA ARG A 3 9.83 -11.59 11.19
C ARG A 3 8.71 -10.96 10.39
N ARG A 4 8.67 -9.62 10.34
CA ARG A 4 7.73 -8.92 9.48
C ARG A 4 8.21 -8.97 8.05
N VAL A 5 7.28 -9.11 7.12
CA VAL A 5 7.53 -9.16 5.69
C VAL A 5 6.71 -8.08 5.02
N PHE A 6 7.39 -7.24 4.25
CA PHE A 6 6.79 -6.14 3.51
C PHE A 6 7.07 -6.30 2.03
N TYR A 7 6.22 -5.75 1.16
CA TYR A 7 6.51 -5.63 -0.26
C TYR A 7 6.25 -4.21 -0.78
N ARG A 8 6.98 -3.82 -1.82
CA ARG A 8 6.63 -2.69 -2.69
C ARG A 8 6.80 -3.09 -4.15
N ILE A 9 6.05 -2.44 -5.04
CA ILE A 9 6.26 -2.54 -6.48
C ILE A 9 6.90 -1.23 -6.92
N SER A 10 8.02 -1.30 -7.64
CA SER A 10 8.72 -0.15 -8.20
C SER A 10 8.49 -0.10 -9.71
N ASP A 11 8.04 1.05 -10.21
CA ASP A 11 8.09 1.38 -11.63
C ASP A 11 9.53 1.77 -12.00
N ARG A 12 9.99 1.33 -13.18
CA ARG A 12 11.33 1.60 -13.69
C ARG A 12 11.27 2.50 -14.93
N PRO A 13 12.35 3.26 -15.21
CA PRO A 13 12.41 4.10 -16.40
C PRO A 13 12.30 3.36 -17.74
N ASP A 14 12.51 2.05 -17.77
CA ASP A 14 12.35 1.20 -18.96
C ASP A 14 10.92 0.68 -19.14
N GLY A 15 9.98 1.11 -18.30
CA GLY A 15 8.58 0.72 -18.34
C GLY A 15 8.29 -0.68 -17.77
N LEU A 16 9.30 -1.30 -17.14
CA LEU A 16 9.15 -2.56 -16.42
C LEU A 16 8.86 -2.30 -14.94
N PHE A 17 8.32 -3.32 -14.27
CA PHE A 17 8.07 -3.28 -12.84
C PHE A 17 8.95 -4.28 -12.11
N ASP A 18 9.42 -3.92 -10.91
CA ASP A 18 10.11 -4.81 -9.99
C ASP A 18 9.26 -4.97 -8.71
N ALA A 19 9.15 -6.19 -8.19
CA ALA A 19 8.59 -6.44 -6.86
C ALA A 19 9.72 -6.63 -5.85
N ILE A 20 9.76 -5.77 -4.83
CA ILE A 20 10.77 -5.77 -3.78
C ILE A 20 10.09 -6.27 -2.50
N THR A 21 10.66 -7.29 -1.87
CA THR A 21 10.20 -7.85 -0.60
C THR A 21 11.25 -7.63 0.47
N THR A 22 10.86 -7.01 1.58
CA THR A 22 11.72 -6.75 2.74
C THR A 22 11.32 -7.66 3.89
N ILE A 23 12.23 -8.50 4.36
CA ILE A 23 12.09 -9.32 5.56
C ILE A 23 12.92 -8.67 6.66
N GLU A 24 12.27 -8.22 7.72
CA GLU A 24 12.97 -7.61 8.85
C GLU A 24 14.01 -8.59 9.46
N PRO A 25 15.19 -8.09 9.88
CA PRO A 25 15.53 -6.66 9.96
C PRO A 25 16.06 -6.02 8.66
N ASP A 26 16.64 -6.78 7.73
CA ASP A 26 17.51 -6.22 6.68
C ASP A 26 17.63 -7.08 5.41
N THR A 27 16.77 -8.08 5.23
CA THR A 27 16.82 -8.93 4.04
C THR A 27 15.90 -8.38 2.97
N GLU A 28 16.47 -7.83 1.89
CA GLU A 28 15.73 -7.40 0.70
C GLU A 28 15.88 -8.44 -0.42
N ILE A 29 14.74 -8.87 -0.97
CA ILE A 29 14.67 -9.80 -2.11
C ILE A 29 13.94 -9.09 -3.23
N ARG A 30 14.54 -9.07 -4.42
CA ARG A 30 13.96 -8.40 -5.58
C ARG A 30 13.63 -9.39 -6.68
N ARG A 31 12.42 -9.25 -7.23
CA ARG A 31 11.99 -9.93 -8.44
C ARG A 31 11.80 -8.90 -9.54
N ASP A 32 12.65 -9.00 -10.57
CA ASP A 32 12.77 -7.97 -11.60
C ASP A 32 11.96 -8.31 -12.86
N GLY A 33 11.58 -7.26 -13.59
CA GLY A 33 11.25 -7.35 -15.01
C GLY A 33 9.83 -7.80 -15.36
N PHE A 34 8.84 -7.47 -14.54
CA PHE A 34 7.44 -7.64 -14.91
C PHE A 34 7.05 -6.66 -16.01
N GLY A 35 6.28 -7.12 -17.01
CA GLY A 35 5.87 -6.32 -18.16
C GLY A 35 4.66 -5.42 -17.87
N SER A 36 4.00 -5.59 -16.73
CA SER A 36 2.88 -4.75 -16.30
C SER A 36 2.72 -4.74 -14.78
N LEU A 37 2.05 -3.71 -14.26
CA LEU A 37 1.68 -3.64 -12.84
C LEU A 37 0.81 -4.84 -12.42
N ALA A 38 -0.16 -5.23 -13.26
CA ALA A 38 -1.06 -6.35 -12.96
C ALA A 38 -0.30 -7.69 -12.80
N GLU A 39 0.73 -7.92 -13.62
CA GLU A 39 1.58 -9.11 -13.51
C GLU A 39 2.38 -9.11 -12.20
N ALA A 40 2.90 -7.95 -11.79
CA ALA A 40 3.60 -7.81 -10.51
C ALA A 40 2.63 -8.00 -9.31
N GLU A 41 1.41 -7.48 -9.39
CA GLU A 41 0.38 -7.65 -8.36
C GLU A 41 -0.06 -9.12 -8.22
N GLU A 42 -0.27 -9.84 -9.32
CA GLU A 42 -0.59 -11.27 -9.32
C GLU A 42 0.53 -12.08 -8.64
N TRP A 43 1.78 -11.76 -8.94
CA TRP A 43 2.92 -12.39 -8.28
C TRP A 43 2.95 -12.12 -6.77
N VAL A 44 2.67 -10.88 -6.35
CA VAL A 44 2.58 -10.50 -4.92
C VAL A 44 1.46 -11.25 -4.22
N ASP A 45 0.31 -11.45 -4.86
CA ASP A 45 -0.80 -12.19 -4.28
C ASP A 45 -0.45 -13.67 -4.07
N GLY A 46 0.27 -14.27 -5.03
CA GLY A 46 0.86 -15.60 -4.86
C GLY A 46 1.81 -15.67 -3.66
N LEU A 47 2.70 -14.68 -3.52
CA LEU A 47 3.62 -14.57 -2.38
C LEU A 47 2.85 -14.46 -1.05
N ARG A 48 1.80 -13.63 -0.98
CA ARG A 48 0.97 -13.46 0.22
C ARG A 48 0.33 -14.76 0.66
N ILE A 49 -0.23 -15.53 -0.28
CA ILE A 49 -0.86 -16.83 0.01
C ILE A 49 0.17 -17.80 0.59
N LEU A 50 1.33 -17.93 -0.06
CA LEU A 50 2.40 -18.82 0.37
C LEU A 50 2.92 -18.47 1.77
N MET A 51 3.18 -17.19 2.01
CA MET A 51 3.76 -16.71 3.25
C MET A 51 2.77 -16.72 4.41
N ALA A 52 1.48 -16.49 4.15
CA ALA A 52 0.42 -16.66 5.13
C ALA A 52 0.32 -18.12 5.62
N ALA A 53 0.47 -19.10 4.72
CA ALA A 53 0.50 -20.53 5.08
C ALA A 53 1.70 -20.89 5.98
N LEU A 54 2.78 -20.11 5.92
CA LEU A 54 3.97 -20.24 6.76
C LEU A 54 3.90 -19.41 8.06
N GLY A 55 2.79 -18.72 8.32
CA GLY A 55 2.62 -17.87 9.50
C GLY A 55 3.38 -16.54 9.45
N ALA A 56 3.79 -16.10 8.26
CA ALA A 56 4.53 -14.86 8.04
C ALA A 56 3.82 -13.97 7.01
N PRO A 57 2.63 -13.42 7.31
CA PRO A 57 1.85 -12.63 6.35
C PRO A 57 2.64 -11.43 5.81
N VAL A 58 2.44 -11.13 4.52
CA VAL A 58 3.16 -10.08 3.79
C VAL A 58 2.28 -8.83 3.68
N ALA A 59 2.74 -7.73 4.26
CA ALA A 59 2.06 -6.44 4.22
C ALA A 59 2.62 -5.56 3.09
N GLN A 60 1.81 -4.66 2.54
CA GLN A 60 2.37 -3.63 1.66
C GLN A 60 3.24 -2.70 2.50
N GLU A 61 4.42 -2.36 2.00
CA GLU A 61 5.21 -1.25 2.51
C GLU A 61 4.36 -0.02 2.26
N SER A 62 3.65 0.44 3.30
CA SER A 62 3.02 1.74 3.30
C SER A 62 4.16 2.74 3.16
N GLY A 63 4.39 3.19 1.92
CA GLY A 63 5.21 4.35 1.66
C GLY A 63 4.75 5.40 2.65
N SER A 64 5.70 6.03 3.34
CA SER A 64 5.42 7.22 4.13
C SER A 64 4.93 8.31 3.19
N ALA A 65 3.69 8.20 2.72
CA ALA A 65 2.85 9.36 2.58
C ALA A 65 2.82 9.93 4.00
N SER A 66 3.34 11.15 4.15
CA SER A 66 3.12 11.97 5.34
C SER A 66 1.70 11.70 5.87
N PRO A 67 1.51 11.62 7.20
CA PRO A 67 0.17 11.45 7.74
C PRO A 67 -0.69 12.51 7.06
N ALA A 68 -1.74 12.03 6.37
CA ALA A 68 -2.77 12.88 5.82
C ALA A 68 -3.03 13.97 6.85
N SER A 69 -2.78 15.23 6.48
CA SER A 69 -3.25 16.35 7.27
C SER A 69 -4.75 16.15 7.40
N GLU A 70 -5.12 15.62 8.55
CA GLU A 70 -6.36 15.82 9.28
C GLU A 70 -7.37 16.58 8.43
N THR A 71 -8.20 15.86 7.68
CA THR A 71 -9.45 16.43 7.23
C THR A 71 -10.34 16.46 8.46
N THR A 72 -10.16 17.49 9.27
CA THR A 72 -11.08 17.82 10.35
C THR A 72 -12.44 17.99 9.69
N PRO A 73 -13.48 17.21 10.03
CA PRO A 73 -14.84 17.56 9.66
C PRO A 73 -15.28 18.68 10.60
N GLU A 74 -14.68 19.86 10.42
CA GLU A 74 -15.07 21.06 11.15
C GLU A 74 -16.09 21.81 10.31
N ASP A 75 -17.33 21.63 10.77
CA ASP A 75 -18.28 22.69 10.99
C ASP A 75 -19.64 22.53 10.28
N ALA A 76 -20.47 21.79 11.02
CA ALA A 76 -21.91 21.81 11.02
C ALA A 76 -22.53 23.17 11.42
N LEU A 77 -22.14 24.27 10.77
CA LEU A 77 -22.78 25.60 10.93
C LEU A 77 -23.18 26.21 9.58
N ARG A 78 -24.03 25.51 8.82
CA ARG A 78 -25.01 26.18 7.93
C ARG A 78 -26.38 25.52 8.01
N SER A 79 -26.78 25.10 9.20
CA SER A 79 -28.20 24.90 9.52
C SER A 79 -28.73 26.18 10.15
N GLY A 80 -29.45 26.99 9.35
CA GLY A 80 -30.17 28.14 9.85
C GLY A 80 -30.09 29.35 8.92
N GLN A 81 -31.13 29.51 8.09
CA GLN A 81 -31.88 30.76 7.83
C GLN A 81 -32.53 30.68 6.43
N LEU A 82 -33.41 29.69 6.25
CA LEU A 82 -34.53 29.82 5.32
C LEU A 82 -35.58 30.68 6.02
N ARG A 83 -35.48 32.00 5.90
CA ARG A 83 -36.61 32.89 6.20
C ARG A 83 -37.52 32.94 4.98
N THR A 84 -38.61 32.20 5.10
CA THR A 84 -39.80 32.24 4.24
C THR A 84 -40.42 33.63 4.18
N ALA A 85 -41.02 33.92 3.03
CA ALA A 85 -41.67 35.16 2.62
C ALA A 85 -42.83 35.63 3.51
N ARG A 86 -43.08 36.95 3.48
CA ARG A 86 -44.41 37.54 3.27
C ARG A 86 -44.29 38.94 2.67
#